data_AF-A0A842QM93-F1
#
_entry.id   AF-A0A842QM93-F1
#
_cell.length_a   1.000
_cell.length_b   1.000
_cell.length_c   1.000
_cell.angle_alpha   90.00
_cell.angle_beta   90.00
_cell.angle_gamma   90.00
#
_symmetry.space_group_name_H-M   'P 1'
#
loop_
_entity.id
_entity.type
_entity.pdbx_description
1 polymer ?
#
loop_
_entity_poly.entity_id
_entity_poly.type
_entity_poly.pdbx_seq_one_letter_code
_entity_poly.pdbx_strand_id
1 'polypeptide(L)'
;MAVIKLFVSLKIPDTTAITAFHTLRRMGYHSLEKLDREEYYEFDVADNPDKFMKEIVKVDILVNANKHSAKICKTDEEYTNVLVTDSRDNSSKLLSTLRERMGFGSISSMSKGVLWKMCIAARNRKEIAEKITKELLYNEHYQKYKIL
;
A
#
# COMPACT_ATOMS: atom_id res chain seq x y z
N MET A 1 -3.96 22.58 -0.19
CA MET A 1 -3.72 21.25 0.38
C MET A 1 -3.78 20.24 -0.74
N ALA A 2 -2.78 19.38 -0.84
CA ALA A 2 -2.69 18.33 -1.85
C ALA A 2 -2.57 16.97 -1.18
N VAL A 3 -3.28 15.99 -1.72
CA VAL A 3 -3.21 14.59 -1.27
C VAL A 3 -2.17 13.87 -2.13
N ILE A 4 -1.11 13.37 -1.49
CA ILE A 4 -0.01 12.67 -2.18
C ILE A 4 -0.02 11.22 -1.73
N LYS A 5 -0.03 10.31 -2.71
CA LYS A 5 -0.04 8.86 -2.49
C LYS A 5 1.29 8.27 -2.92
N LEU A 6 1.97 7.62 -1.99
CA LEU A 6 3.25 6.97 -2.20
C LEU A 6 3.06 5.47 -2.08
N PHE A 7 3.49 4.76 -3.12
CA PHE A 7 3.46 3.30 -3.21
C PHE A 7 4.90 2.79 -3.16
N VAL A 8 5.20 1.93 -2.20
CA VAL A 8 6.56 1.41 -1.99
C VAL A 8 6.55 -0.09 -2.18
N SER A 9 7.22 -0.56 -3.22
CA SER A 9 7.34 -1.97 -3.56
C SER A 9 8.72 -2.50 -3.22
N LEU A 10 8.84 -3.80 -2.94
CA LEU A 10 10.14 -4.45 -2.81
C LEU A 10 10.80 -4.65 -4.19
N LYS A 11 12.11 -4.42 -4.27
CA LYS A 11 12.97 -4.81 -5.40
C LYS A 11 13.37 -6.28 -5.33
N ILE A 12 13.35 -6.83 -4.12
CA ILE A 12 13.63 -8.23 -3.81
C ILE A 12 12.32 -9.02 -3.76
N PRO A 13 12.36 -10.36 -3.84
CA PRO A 13 11.16 -11.18 -3.72
C PRO A 13 10.39 -10.91 -2.42
N ASP A 14 9.08 -10.64 -2.53
CA ASP A 14 8.20 -10.52 -1.38
C ASP A 14 7.67 -11.90 -0.98
N THR A 15 8.31 -12.51 0.00
CA THR A 15 7.93 -13.84 0.50
C THR A 15 6.53 -13.87 1.11
N THR A 16 6.02 -12.74 1.61
CA THR A 16 4.66 -12.63 2.15
C THR A 16 3.64 -12.70 1.01
N ALA A 17 3.86 -11.92 -0.06
CA ALA A 17 2.99 -11.95 -1.23
C ALA A 17 3.01 -13.33 -1.91
N ILE A 18 4.19 -13.93 -2.05
CA ILE A 18 4.36 -15.28 -2.62
C ILE A 18 3.62 -16.33 -1.79
N THR A 19 3.77 -16.29 -0.46
CA THR A 19 3.11 -17.26 0.43
C THR A 19 1.58 -17.09 0.40
N ALA A 20 1.10 -15.84 0.43
CA ALA A 20 -0.33 -15.55 0.32
C ALA A 20 -0.89 -16.04 -1.02
N PHE A 21 -0.19 -15.79 -2.14
CA PHE A 21 -0.57 -16.28 -3.46
C PHE A 21 -0.73 -17.79 -3.50
N HIS A 22 0.29 -18.54 -3.05
CA HIS A 22 0.23 -20.00 -3.05
C HIS A 22 -0.86 -20.54 -2.11
N THR A 23 -1.11 -19.88 -0.99
CA THR A 23 -2.20 -20.24 -0.08
C THR A 23 -3.56 -20.06 -0.77
N LEU A 24 -3.80 -18.92 -1.42
CA LEU A 24 -5.03 -18.67 -2.18
C LEU A 24 -5.23 -19.67 -3.33
N ARG A 25 -4.15 -20.01 -4.04
CA ARG A 25 -4.20 -21.05 -5.08
C ARG A 25 -4.65 -22.41 -4.50
N ARG A 26 -4.18 -22.77 -3.31
CA ARG A 26 -4.58 -24.01 -2.61
C ARG A 26 -6.01 -23.95 -2.05
N MET A 27 -6.51 -22.76 -1.74
CA MET A 27 -7.91 -22.52 -1.34
C MET A 27 -8.88 -22.54 -2.53
N GLY A 28 -8.39 -22.72 -3.76
CA GLY A 28 -9.22 -22.84 -4.97
C GLY A 28 -9.33 -21.57 -5.82
N TYR A 29 -8.60 -20.50 -5.48
CA TYR A 29 -8.58 -19.25 -6.27
C TYR A 29 -7.70 -19.39 -7.53
N HIS A 30 -8.08 -20.27 -8.44
CA HIS A 30 -7.30 -20.55 -9.66
C HIS A 30 -7.38 -19.45 -10.73
N SER A 31 -8.32 -18.51 -10.61
CA SER A 31 -8.39 -17.31 -11.44
C SER A 31 -7.43 -16.20 -11.01
N LEU A 32 -6.83 -16.30 -9.81
CA LEU A 32 -5.77 -15.40 -9.37
C LEU A 32 -4.47 -15.81 -10.07
N GLU A 33 -3.99 -14.95 -10.97
CA GLU A 33 -2.78 -15.16 -11.76
C GLU A 33 -1.55 -14.57 -11.08
N LYS A 34 -1.74 -13.43 -10.40
CA LYS A 34 -0.66 -12.73 -9.70
C LYS A 34 -1.19 -12.01 -8.47
N LEU A 35 -0.37 -11.98 -7.42
CA LEU A 35 -0.60 -11.21 -6.20
C LEU A 35 0.69 -10.48 -5.84
N ASP A 36 0.66 -9.15 -5.91
CA ASP A 36 1.74 -8.30 -5.43
C ASP A 36 1.29 -7.53 -4.19
N ARG A 37 2.27 -7.07 -3.43
CA ARG A 37 2.08 -6.28 -2.21
C ARG A 37 2.98 -5.05 -2.24
N GLU A 38 2.40 -3.91 -1.89
CA GLU A 38 3.10 -2.64 -1.75
C GLU A 38 2.74 -2.00 -0.41
N GLU A 39 3.68 -1.28 0.21
CA GLU A 39 3.34 -0.37 1.30
C GLU A 39 2.70 0.89 0.72
N TYR A 40 1.65 1.35 1.37
CA TYR A 40 0.88 2.51 0.96
C TYR A 40 1.02 3.61 2.01
N TYR A 41 1.31 4.82 1.54
CA TYR A 41 1.31 6.02 2.36
C TYR A 41 0.49 7.10 1.67
N GLU A 42 -0.39 7.75 2.42
CA GLU A 42 -1.14 8.93 1.96
C GLU A 42 -0.80 10.10 2.87
N PHE A 43 -0.44 11.23 2.26
CA PHE A 43 -0.03 12.45 2.95
C PHE A 43 -0.92 13.62 2.52
N ASP A 44 -1.41 14.37 3.51
CA ASP A 44 -2.05 15.66 3.29
C ASP A 44 -1.02 16.76 3.50
N VAL A 45 -0.59 17.39 2.40
CA VAL A 45 0.49 18.37 2.40
C VAL A 45 -0.03 19.77 2.09
N ALA A 46 0.38 20.75 2.89
CA ALA A 46 0.00 22.16 2.68
C ALA A 46 0.87 22.87 1.62
N ASP A 47 2.12 22.42 1.49
CA ASP A 47 3.16 22.99 0.61
C ASP A 47 3.09 22.54 -0.85
N ASN A 48 4.08 23.00 -1.64
CA ASN A 48 4.32 22.58 -3.01
C ASN A 48 4.47 21.04 -3.14
N PRO A 49 3.52 20.35 -3.81
CA PRO A 49 3.53 18.89 -3.95
C PRO A 49 4.75 18.36 -4.69
N ASP A 50 5.22 19.04 -5.73
CA ASP A 50 6.31 18.55 -6.58
C ASP A 50 7.64 18.47 -5.83
N LYS A 51 7.89 19.45 -4.95
CA LYS A 51 9.06 19.43 -4.08
C LYS A 51 8.95 18.30 -3.06
N PHE A 52 7.79 18.17 -2.41
CA PHE A 52 7.53 17.09 -1.45
C PHE A 52 7.76 15.71 -2.07
N MET A 53 7.21 15.47 -3.26
CA MET A 53 7.34 14.21 -3.99
C MET A 53 8.80 13.82 -4.25
N LYS A 54 9.67 14.78 -4.56
CA LYS A 54 11.11 14.54 -4.80
C LYS A 54 11.91 14.26 -3.54
N GLU A 55 11.46 14.78 -2.40
CA GLU A 55 12.16 14.65 -1.12
C GLU A 55 11.70 13.42 -0.35
N ILE A 56 10.39 13.13 -0.33
CA ILE A 56 9.82 12.03 0.47
C ILE A 56 10.32 10.65 0.03
N VAL A 57 10.58 10.46 -1.27
CA VAL A 57 11.13 9.22 -1.82
C VAL A 57 12.58 8.94 -1.42
N LYS A 58 13.29 9.94 -0.90
CA LYS A 58 14.67 9.82 -0.43
C LYS A 58 14.77 9.50 1.07
N VAL A 59 13.63 9.48 1.78
CA VAL A 59 13.62 9.24 3.21
C VAL A 59 13.73 7.74 3.47
N ASP A 60 14.90 7.31 3.96
CA ASP A 60 15.22 5.90 4.15
C ASP A 60 14.24 5.15 5.09
N ILE A 61 13.58 5.86 6.01
CA ILE A 61 12.57 5.26 6.90
C ILE A 61 11.32 4.77 6.14
N LEU A 62 11.05 5.34 4.96
CA LEU A 62 9.94 4.96 4.08
C LEU A 62 10.47 4.12 2.91
N VAL A 63 11.55 4.57 2.28
CA VAL A 63 12.08 4.01 1.04
C VAL A 63 13.56 3.75 1.21
N ASN A 64 13.90 2.51 1.58
CA ASN A 64 15.29 2.08 1.55
C ASN A 64 15.72 1.87 0.09
N ALA A 65 16.59 2.74 -0.43
CA ALA A 65 16.97 2.71 -1.85
C ALA A 65 17.52 1.36 -2.35
N ASN A 66 18.13 0.56 -1.47
CA ASN A 66 18.67 -0.76 -1.82
C ASN A 66 17.59 -1.84 -1.92
N LYS A 67 16.51 -1.73 -1.14
CA LYS A 67 15.47 -2.77 -1.03
C LYS A 67 14.17 -2.39 -1.70
N HIS A 68 13.88 -1.10 -1.84
CA HIS A 68 12.56 -0.58 -2.22
C HIS A 68 12.63 0.21 -3.53
N SER A 69 11.50 0.19 -4.24
CA SER A 69 11.17 1.09 -5.33
C SER A 69 9.94 1.89 -4.91
N ALA A 70 9.92 3.18 -5.21
CA ALA A 70 8.83 4.07 -4.86
C ALA A 70 8.18 4.67 -6.10
N LYS A 71 6.84 4.76 -6.09
CA LYS A 71 6.05 5.39 -7.16
C LYS A 71 5.03 6.34 -6.55
N ILE A 72 4.82 7.45 -7.25
CA ILE A 72 3.80 8.44 -6.92
C ILE A 72 2.91 8.55 -8.16
N CYS A 73 1.96 7.63 -8.28
CA CYS A 73 1.14 7.45 -9.49
C CYS A 73 -0.29 7.05 -9.10
N LYS A 74 -1.21 7.03 -10.07
CA LYS A 74 -2.49 6.33 -9.90
C LYS A 74 -2.27 4.82 -9.93
N THR A 75 -3.15 4.10 -9.24
CA THR A 75 -3.16 2.62 -9.21
C THR A 75 -3.34 2.06 -10.62
N ASP A 76 -2.68 0.92 -10.90
CA ASP A 76 -2.80 0.22 -12.18
C ASP A 76 -4.23 -0.26 -12.44
N GLU A 77 -4.79 0.05 -13.62
CA GLU A 77 -6.16 -0.34 -14.02
C GLU A 77 -6.29 -1.84 -14.35
N GLU A 78 -5.17 -2.49 -14.68
CA GLU A 78 -5.08 -3.92 -14.95
C GLU A 78 -5.33 -4.75 -13.68
N TYR A 79 -4.94 -4.22 -12.52
CA TYR A 79 -5.04 -4.91 -11.23
C TYR A 79 -6.31 -4.51 -10.49
N THR A 80 -6.89 -5.46 -9.76
CA THR A 80 -7.85 -5.12 -8.70
C THR A 80 -7.05 -4.79 -7.44
N ASN A 81 -7.10 -3.52 -7.04
CA ASN A 81 -6.28 -3.00 -5.95
C ASN A 81 -7.10 -2.97 -4.65
N VAL A 82 -6.57 -3.56 -3.58
CA VAL A 82 -7.22 -3.58 -2.27
C VAL A 82 -6.30 -2.98 -1.22
N LEU A 83 -6.69 -1.83 -0.68
CA LEU A 83 -5.98 -1.16 0.40
C LEU A 83 -6.47 -1.70 1.74
N VAL A 84 -5.55 -2.24 2.53
CA VAL A 84 -5.78 -2.70 3.91
C VAL A 84 -5.09 -1.73 4.87
N THR A 85 -5.83 -1.22 5.85
CA THR A 85 -5.36 -0.23 6.85
C THR A 85 -5.66 -0.72 8.26
N ASP A 86 -4.83 -0.35 9.22
CA ASP A 86 -5.09 -0.65 10.63
C ASP A 86 -6.18 0.29 11.18
N SER A 87 -7.16 -0.26 11.89
CA SER A 87 -8.25 0.51 12.50
C SER A 87 -7.77 1.41 13.63
N ARG A 88 -6.63 1.09 14.26
CA ARG A 88 -6.02 1.82 15.36
C ARG A 88 -4.78 2.60 14.91
N ASP A 89 -4.70 2.92 13.61
CA ASP A 89 -3.54 3.49 12.92
C ASP A 89 -2.59 4.29 13.83
N ASN A 90 -1.38 3.76 14.02
CA ASN A 90 -0.32 4.38 14.81
C ASN A 90 0.66 5.16 13.91
N SER A 91 0.15 5.77 12.84
CA SER A 91 0.89 6.66 11.92
C SER A 91 1.43 7.90 12.61
N SER A 92 0.90 8.27 13.79
CA SER A 92 1.32 9.44 14.59
C SER A 92 2.81 9.46 14.92
N LYS A 93 3.42 8.33 15.29
CA LYS A 93 4.88 8.24 15.58
C LYS A 93 5.76 8.45 14.35
N LEU A 94 5.30 7.92 13.21
CA LEU A 94 6.01 8.09 11.95
C LEU A 94 5.85 9.53 11.45
N LEU A 95 4.65 10.09 11.55
CA LEU A 95 4.36 11.49 11.26
C LEU A 95 5.21 12.43 12.10
N SER A 96 5.31 12.22 13.43
CA SER A 96 6.15 13.06 14.28
C SER A 96 7.63 12.97 13.88
N THR A 97 8.12 11.77 13.56
CA THR A 97 9.49 11.59 13.05
C THR A 97 9.71 12.35 11.74
N LEU A 98 8.77 12.27 10.79
CA LEU A 98 8.86 12.97 9.51
C LEU A 98 8.86 14.49 9.70
N ARG A 99 7.96 15.01 10.55
CA ARG A 99 7.81 16.45 10.79
C ARG A 99 8.99 17.03 11.58
N GLU A 100 9.37 16.39 12.68
CA GLU A 100 10.30 16.96 13.66
C GLU A 100 11.76 16.65 13.32
N ARG A 101 12.05 15.50 12.70
CA ARG A 101 13.44 15.05 12.47
C ARG A 101 13.86 15.08 11.01
N MET A 102 12.91 14.94 10.08
CA MET A 102 13.19 14.83 8.65
C MET A 102 12.79 16.08 7.85
N GLY A 103 12.31 17.14 8.52
CA GLY A 103 12.02 18.43 7.89
C GLY A 103 10.69 18.53 7.15
N PHE A 104 9.80 17.53 7.26
CA PHE A 104 8.50 17.54 6.58
C PHE A 104 7.40 18.21 7.41
N GLY A 105 7.68 19.42 7.93
CA GLY A 105 6.78 20.14 8.85
C GLY A 105 5.39 20.45 8.29
N SER A 106 5.25 20.48 6.96
CA SER A 106 4.02 20.81 6.22
C SER A 106 3.08 19.63 5.97
N ILE A 107 3.39 18.43 6.47
CA ILE A 107 2.44 17.31 6.52
C ILE A 107 1.42 17.59 7.63
N SER A 108 0.16 17.74 7.24
CA SER A 108 -0.97 17.96 8.16
C SER A 108 -1.49 16.64 8.73
N SER A 109 -1.65 15.62 7.88
CA SER A 109 -2.03 14.26 8.25
C SER A 109 -1.32 13.24 7.37
N MET A 110 -1.24 12.02 7.89
CA MET A 110 -0.68 10.87 7.18
C MET A 110 -1.50 9.64 7.54
N SER A 111 -1.74 8.77 6.56
CA SER A 111 -2.20 7.40 6.80
C SER A 111 -1.25 6.40 6.14
N LYS A 112 -1.24 5.17 6.65
CA LYS A 112 -0.46 4.08 6.09
C LYS A 112 -1.29 2.80 5.95
N GLY A 113 -0.91 1.96 5.00
CA GLY A 113 -1.56 0.68 4.78
C GLY A 113 -0.73 -0.25 3.92
N VAL A 114 -1.33 -1.39 3.59
CA VAL A 114 -0.81 -2.37 2.64
C VAL A 114 -1.73 -2.39 1.45
N LEU A 115 -1.18 -2.18 0.26
CA LEU A 115 -1.89 -2.34 -1.00
C LEU A 115 -1.63 -3.74 -1.55
N TRP A 116 -2.69 -4.53 -1.67
CA TRP A 116 -2.69 -5.78 -2.41
C TRP A 116 -3.11 -5.53 -3.85
N LYS A 117 -2.29 -5.97 -4.81
CA LYS A 117 -2.57 -5.85 -6.24
C LYS A 117 -2.84 -7.23 -6.81
N MET A 118 -4.07 -7.46 -7.25
CA MET A 118 -4.51 -8.77 -7.72
C MET A 118 -4.72 -8.74 -9.23
N CYS A 119 -4.00 -9.59 -9.96
CA CYS A 119 -4.34 -9.93 -11.34
C CYS A 119 -5.29 -11.12 -11.34
N ILE A 120 -6.55 -10.89 -11.73
CA ILE A 120 -7.61 -11.90 -11.70
C ILE A 120 -8.18 -12.06 -13.11
N ALA A 121 -7.96 -13.21 -13.72
CA ALA A 121 -8.48 -13.56 -15.03
C ALA A 121 -9.93 -14.06 -14.94
N ALA A 122 -10.83 -13.17 -14.51
CA ALA A 122 -12.26 -13.44 -14.45
C ALA A 122 -13.07 -12.14 -14.61
N ARG A 123 -14.27 -12.25 -15.19
CA ARG A 123 -15.17 -11.09 -15.37
C ARG A 123 -15.60 -10.47 -14.04
N ASN A 124 -15.79 -11.29 -13.01
CA ASN A 124 -16.18 -10.85 -11.66
C ASN A 124 -14.97 -10.58 -10.74
N ARG A 125 -13.90 -9.96 -11.29
CA ARG A 125 -12.65 -9.67 -10.57
C ARG A 125 -12.84 -9.01 -9.21
N LYS A 126 -13.80 -8.07 -9.09
CA LYS A 126 -14.06 -7.31 -7.86
C LYS A 126 -14.63 -8.18 -6.74
N GLU A 127 -15.59 -9.05 -7.06
CA GLU A 127 -16.20 -9.97 -6.09
C GLU A 127 -15.18 -10.99 -5.59
N ILE A 128 -14.37 -11.53 -6.50
CA ILE A 128 -13.30 -12.47 -6.16
C ILE A 128 -12.26 -11.79 -5.26
N ALA A 129 -11.83 -10.57 -5.60
CA ALA A 129 -10.89 -9.81 -4.78
C ALA A 129 -11.46 -9.56 -3.37
N GLU A 130 -12.74 -9.19 -3.26
CA GLU A 130 -13.38 -8.99 -1.96
C GLU A 130 -13.39 -10.27 -1.13
N LYS A 131 -13.70 -11.41 -1.75
CA LYS A 131 -13.72 -12.71 -1.08
C LYS A 131 -12.32 -13.12 -0.61
N ILE A 132 -11.32 -13.02 -1.49
CA ILE A 132 -9.90 -13.25 -1.17
C ILE A 132 -9.47 -12.39 0.01
N THR A 133 -9.85 -11.11 0.00
CA THR A 133 -9.50 -10.18 1.07
C THR A 133 -10.07 -10.65 2.40
N LYS A 134 -11.37 -10.94 2.47
CA LYS A 134 -12.05 -11.44 3.69
C LYS A 134 -11.50 -12.75 4.21
N GLU A 135 -11.10 -13.65 3.33
CA GLU A 135 -10.66 -14.98 3.75
C GLU A 135 -9.19 -15.04 4.17
N LEU A 136 -8.32 -14.13 3.70
CA LEU A 136 -6.88 -14.24 3.97
C LEU A 136 -6.14 -12.92 4.20
N LEU A 137 -6.51 -11.82 3.54
CA LEU A 137 -5.62 -10.65 3.42
C LEU A 137 -5.86 -9.53 4.44
N TYR A 138 -6.94 -9.59 5.21
CA TYR A 138 -7.12 -8.70 6.35
C TYR A 138 -7.74 -9.41 7.54
N ASN A 139 -7.52 -8.84 8.72
CA ASN A 139 -8.16 -9.26 9.95
C ASN A 139 -9.24 -8.26 10.35
N GLU A 140 -10.51 -8.67 10.36
CA GLU A 140 -11.65 -7.79 10.63
C GLU A 140 -11.69 -7.14 12.01
N HIS A 141 -11.01 -7.73 13.00
CA HIS A 141 -10.98 -7.16 14.35
C HIS A 141 -10.00 -6.00 14.49
N TYR A 142 -9.02 -5.90 13.58
CA TYR A 142 -7.92 -4.93 13.68
C TYR A 142 -7.78 -4.06 12.45
N GLN A 143 -8.30 -4.49 11.29
CA GLN A 143 -8.05 -3.85 10.01
C GLN A 143 -9.34 -3.57 9.26
N LYS A 144 -9.27 -2.55 8.40
CA LYS A 144 -10.29 -2.23 7.41
C LYS A 144 -9.69 -2.38 6.03
N TYR A 145 -10.51 -2.72 5.06
CA TYR A 145 -10.09 -2.76 3.66
C TYR A 145 -10.99 -1.87 2.79
N LYS A 146 -10.41 -1.42 1.67
CA LYS A 146 -11.11 -0.68 0.62
C LYS A 146 -10.61 -1.15 -0.73
N ILE A 147 -11.53 -1.51 -1.62
CA ILE A 147 -11.20 -1.77 -3.03
C ILE A 147 -11.10 -0.41 -3.73
N LEU A 148 -9.97 -0.15 -4.40
CA LEU A 148 -9.66 1.10 -5.09
C LEU A 148 -10.04 1.06 -6.57
#